data_AF-W6N6H3-F1
#
_entry.id   AF-W6N6H3-F1
#
_cell.length_a   1.000
_cell.length_b   1.000
_cell.length_c   1.000
_cell.angle_alpha   90.00
_cell.angle_beta   90.00
_cell.angle_gamma   90.00
#
_symmetry.space_group_name_H-M   'P 1'
#
loop_
_entity.id
_entity.type
_entity.pdbx_description
1 polymer ?
#
loop_
_entity_poly.entity_id
_entity_poly.type
_entity_poly.pdbx_seq_one_letter_code
_entity_poly.pdbx_strand_id
1 'polypeptide(L)'
;MKNHFNILLYSIIIISSLLLTSCTKKDTVSITNSEKEKKIAFSKDSDNNNLLDLKIYFDSSSKLNNVKVSQEKRVIKKDELLAETIMNELIKGPSVKGQLSPILPNDTRLLTLSIKDNIAYINLSKEANIPMTFSKEKTCIKSIVLSLTQVSTINKVKISIENTDINIFGNNFDLSKPVGKEDVENIKQN
;
A
#
# COMPACT_ATOMS: atom_id res chain seq x y z
N MET A 1 37.52 -17.36 -60.99
CA MET A 1 36.89 -16.12 -60.48
C MET A 1 35.43 -16.04 -60.93
N LYS A 2 34.49 -16.53 -60.10
CA LYS A 2 33.06 -16.10 -60.05
C LYS A 2 32.27 -16.92 -59.01
N ASN A 3 32.85 -17.13 -57.81
CA ASN A 3 32.18 -17.77 -56.67
C ASN A 3 31.89 -16.78 -55.53
N HIS A 4 31.75 -15.48 -55.84
CA HIS A 4 31.40 -14.44 -54.84
C HIS A 4 30.04 -13.79 -55.09
N PHE A 5 29.33 -14.16 -56.16
CA PHE A 5 28.05 -13.53 -56.52
C PHE A 5 26.85 -14.09 -55.72
N ASN A 6 26.91 -15.35 -55.27
CA ASN A 6 25.82 -15.98 -54.50
C ASN A 6 25.91 -15.76 -52.98
N ILE A 7 27.03 -15.23 -52.47
CA ILE A 7 27.18 -14.85 -51.06
C ILE A 7 26.63 -13.43 -50.81
N LEU A 8 26.72 -12.54 -51.82
CA LEU A 8 26.10 -11.22 -51.80
C LEU A 8 24.57 -11.25 -51.91
N LEU A 9 23.99 -12.35 -52.39
CA LEU A 9 22.53 -12.53 -52.46
C LEU A 9 21.95 -13.06 -51.14
N TYR A 10 22.74 -13.77 -50.32
CA TYR A 10 22.32 -14.28 -49.01
C TYR A 10 22.51 -13.26 -47.87
N SER A 11 23.35 -12.24 -48.03
CA SER A 11 23.49 -11.16 -47.05
C SER A 11 22.37 -10.12 -47.11
N ILE A 12 21.60 -10.07 -48.21
CA ILE A 12 20.49 -9.10 -48.40
C ILE A 12 19.14 -9.66 -47.88
N ILE A 13 19.03 -10.98 -47.64
CA ILE A 13 17.79 -11.61 -47.15
C ILE A 13 17.70 -11.65 -45.61
N ILE A 14 18.78 -11.32 -44.87
CA ILE A 14 18.78 -11.30 -43.39
C ILE A 14 18.51 -9.90 -42.80
N ILE A 15 18.34 -8.86 -43.63
CA ILE A 15 18.13 -7.47 -43.16
C ILE A 15 16.64 -7.08 -43.03
N SER A 16 15.69 -7.98 -43.36
CA SER A 16 14.24 -7.68 -43.29
C SER A 16 13.52 -8.20 -42.03
N SER A 17 14.22 -8.50 -40.94
CA SER A 17 13.58 -8.88 -39.66
C SER A 17 14.08 -8.10 -38.44
N LEU A 18 14.57 -6.87 -38.63
CA LEU A 18 14.69 -5.90 -37.53
C LEU A 18 13.50 -4.94 -37.57
N LEU A 19 12.35 -5.46 -37.18
CA LEU A 19 11.25 -4.63 -36.70
C LEU A 19 11.70 -4.02 -35.37
N LEU A 20 12.33 -2.85 -35.42
CA LEU A 20 12.41 -1.97 -34.27
C LEU A 20 11.03 -1.35 -34.07
N THR A 21 10.13 -2.11 -33.45
CA THR A 21 8.99 -1.56 -32.74
C THR A 21 9.55 -0.70 -31.61
N SER A 22 9.70 0.59 -31.88
CA SER A 22 9.89 1.61 -30.86
C SER A 22 8.62 1.66 -30.01
N CYS A 23 8.56 0.80 -29.00
CA CYS A 23 7.58 0.91 -27.93
C CYS A 23 7.96 2.14 -27.10
N THR A 24 7.29 3.25 -27.37
CA THR A 24 7.21 4.37 -26.43
C THR A 24 6.72 3.81 -25.10
N LYS A 25 7.55 3.88 -24.05
CA LYS A 25 7.09 3.80 -22.66
C LYS A 25 6.06 4.91 -22.46
N LYS A 26 4.79 4.59 -22.66
CA LYS A 26 3.67 5.32 -22.08
C LYS A 26 3.56 4.82 -20.64
N ASP A 27 3.54 5.78 -19.73
CA ASP A 27 3.60 5.57 -18.30
C ASP A 27 2.63 4.48 -17.83
N THR A 28 3.18 3.55 -17.07
CA THR A 28 2.53 2.41 -16.38
C THR A 28 1.55 2.83 -15.29
N VAL A 29 1.05 4.07 -15.33
CA VAL A 29 0.13 4.66 -14.35
C VAL A 29 -1.31 4.70 -14.88
N SER A 30 -1.51 4.65 -16.20
CA SER A 30 -2.85 4.74 -16.81
C SER A 30 -3.58 3.39 -16.92
N ILE A 31 -2.86 2.27 -16.80
CA ILE A 31 -3.42 0.92 -16.98
C ILE A 31 -4.05 0.39 -15.67
N THR A 32 -3.65 0.92 -14.51
CA THR A 32 -4.16 0.46 -13.20
C THR A 32 -5.61 0.87 -12.92
N ASN A 33 -6.14 1.93 -13.55
CA ASN A 33 -7.51 2.38 -13.28
C ASN A 33 -8.58 1.60 -14.07
N SER A 34 -8.30 1.21 -15.31
CA SER A 34 -9.24 0.42 -16.13
C SER A 34 -9.32 -1.05 -15.71
N GLU A 35 -8.22 -1.61 -15.18
CA GLU A 35 -8.23 -2.94 -14.55
C GLU A 35 -8.97 -2.95 -13.21
N LYS A 36 -8.89 -1.84 -12.44
CA LYS A 36 -9.68 -1.66 -11.22
C LYS A 36 -11.17 -1.62 -11.53
N GLU A 37 -11.59 -0.94 -12.60
CA GLU A 37 -12.98 -0.92 -13.08
C GLU A 37 -13.50 -2.31 -13.50
N LYS A 38 -12.71 -3.11 -14.22
CA LYS A 38 -13.12 -4.46 -14.65
C LYS A 38 -13.19 -5.47 -13.50
N LYS A 39 -12.32 -5.36 -12.50
CA LYS A 39 -12.34 -6.25 -11.32
C LYS A 39 -13.49 -5.92 -10.36
N ILE A 40 -13.89 -4.64 -10.29
CA ILE A 40 -15.06 -4.18 -9.50
C ILE A 40 -16.38 -4.59 -10.16
N ALA A 41 -16.44 -4.70 -11.49
CA ALA A 41 -17.67 -5.09 -12.19
C ALA A 41 -18.08 -6.57 -11.99
N PHE A 42 -17.16 -7.44 -11.56
CA PHE A 42 -17.40 -8.88 -11.38
C PHE A 42 -17.75 -9.30 -9.94
N SER A 43 -17.76 -8.36 -8.99
CA SER A 43 -18.18 -8.58 -7.60
C SER A 43 -19.39 -7.71 -7.26
N LYS A 44 -20.45 -7.81 -8.07
CA LYS A 44 -21.79 -7.41 -7.65
C LYS A 44 -22.35 -8.56 -6.83
N ASP A 45 -22.24 -8.45 -5.51
CA ASP A 45 -23.22 -8.90 -4.50
C ASP A 45 -22.57 -8.99 -3.11
N SER A 46 -22.27 -7.82 -2.52
CA SER A 46 -22.40 -7.45 -1.10
C SER A 46 -21.63 -6.15 -0.83
N ASP A 47 -22.27 -5.19 -0.15
CA ASP A 47 -21.72 -3.93 0.37
C ASP A 47 -21.47 -2.75 -0.59
N ASN A 48 -22.54 -2.25 -1.19
CA ASN A 48 -22.61 -0.85 -1.65
C ASN A 48 -22.36 0.19 -0.51
N ASN A 49 -22.30 -0.24 0.76
CA ASN A 49 -22.07 0.64 1.91
C ASN A 49 -20.60 0.93 2.21
N ASN A 50 -19.64 0.11 1.75
CA ASN A 50 -18.21 0.27 2.09
C ASN A 50 -17.41 1.05 1.03
N LEU A 51 -18.03 1.45 -0.07
CA LEU A 51 -17.36 2.23 -1.12
C LEU A 51 -17.75 3.72 -1.01
N LEU A 52 -16.77 4.58 -1.25
CA LEU A 52 -16.94 6.02 -1.35
C LEU A 52 -16.55 6.45 -2.77
N ASP A 53 -17.54 6.97 -3.49
CA ASP A 53 -17.35 7.55 -4.82
C ASP A 53 -16.98 9.03 -4.68
N LEU A 54 -15.74 9.36 -5.00
CA LEU A 54 -15.22 10.72 -4.98
C LEU A 54 -15.11 11.28 -6.39
N LYS A 55 -15.43 12.56 -6.52
CA LYS A 55 -15.15 13.37 -7.71
C LYS A 55 -13.99 14.30 -7.36
N ILE A 56 -12.83 14.07 -7.95
CA ILE A 56 -11.64 14.90 -7.73
C ILE A 56 -11.48 15.81 -8.94
N TYR A 57 -11.33 17.11 -8.70
CA TYR A 57 -11.24 18.12 -9.76
C TYR A 57 -9.79 18.48 -10.00
N PHE A 58 -9.35 18.41 -11.26
CA PHE A 58 -8.00 18.72 -11.70
C PHE A 58 -8.01 19.84 -12.74
N ASP A 59 -6.85 20.49 -12.88
CA ASP A 59 -6.64 21.47 -13.94
C ASP A 59 -6.73 20.78 -15.32
N SER A 60 -7.49 21.40 -16.22
CA SER A 60 -7.66 20.99 -17.61
C SER A 60 -7.49 22.17 -18.58
N SER A 61 -6.81 23.22 -18.11
CA SER A 61 -6.47 24.42 -18.86
C SER A 61 -5.51 24.06 -20.00
N SER A 62 -5.89 24.36 -21.24
CA SER A 62 -5.11 24.02 -22.43
C SER A 62 -4.30 25.19 -23.01
N LYS A 63 -4.46 26.40 -22.45
CA LYS A 63 -3.81 27.64 -22.89
C LYS A 63 -3.53 28.53 -21.69
N LEU A 64 -2.46 29.33 -21.77
CA LEU A 64 -2.18 30.38 -20.79
C LEU A 64 -3.40 31.33 -20.72
N ASN A 65 -3.90 31.60 -19.51
CA ASN A 65 -5.09 32.43 -19.19
C ASN A 65 -6.48 31.81 -19.44
N ASN A 66 -6.61 30.51 -19.69
CA ASN A 66 -7.91 29.83 -19.78
C ASN A 66 -8.09 28.84 -18.64
N VAL A 67 -8.75 29.24 -17.55
CA VAL A 67 -8.99 28.40 -16.38
C VAL A 67 -10.10 27.38 -16.68
N LYS A 68 -9.73 26.09 -16.73
CA LYS A 68 -10.69 24.98 -16.89
C LYS A 68 -10.42 23.89 -15.86
N VAL A 69 -11.49 23.33 -15.31
CA VAL A 69 -11.43 22.18 -14.41
C VAL A 69 -12.20 21.00 -14.98
N SER A 70 -11.65 19.80 -14.82
CA SER A 70 -12.30 18.54 -15.18
C SER A 70 -12.28 17.61 -13.98
N GLN A 71 -13.30 16.74 -13.88
CA GLN A 71 -13.40 15.78 -12.78
C GLN A 71 -12.84 14.41 -13.19
N GLU A 72 -12.17 13.74 -12.26
CA GLU A 72 -11.92 12.31 -12.28
C GLU A 72 -12.68 11.63 -11.15
N LYS A 73 -13.28 10.46 -11.44
CA LYS A 73 -13.93 9.64 -10.41
C LYS A 73 -12.90 8.74 -9.73
N ARG A 74 -12.94 8.67 -8.41
CA ARG A 74 -12.11 7.77 -7.59
C ARG A 74 -13.03 6.96 -6.68
N VAL A 75 -12.76 5.67 -6.56
CA VAL A 75 -13.46 4.78 -5.62
C VAL A 75 -12.49 4.42 -4.50
N ILE A 76 -12.87 4.73 -3.27
CA ILE A 76 -12.10 4.47 -2.04
C ILE A 76 -12.91 3.55 -1.13
N LYS A 77 -12.26 2.59 -0.46
CA LYS A 77 -12.91 1.78 0.57
C LYS A 77 -12.96 2.56 1.90
N LYS A 78 -14.14 2.68 2.50
CA LYS A 78 -14.34 3.44 3.74
C LYS A 78 -13.57 2.83 4.91
N ASP A 79 -13.53 1.51 4.98
CA ASP A 79 -12.77 0.81 6.02
C ASP A 79 -11.26 1.05 5.94
N GLU A 80 -10.69 1.07 4.73
CA GLU A 80 -9.26 1.37 4.53
C GLU A 80 -8.98 2.83 4.93
N LEU A 81 -9.84 3.77 4.52
CA LEU A 81 -9.71 5.18 4.91
C LEU A 81 -9.80 5.37 6.44
N LEU A 82 -10.71 4.66 7.11
CA LEU A 82 -10.86 4.70 8.57
C LEU A 82 -9.63 4.08 9.26
N ALA A 83 -9.16 2.94 8.79
CA ALA A 83 -7.97 2.28 9.32
C ALA A 83 -6.70 3.12 9.14
N GLU A 84 -6.52 3.76 7.97
CA GLU A 84 -5.44 4.72 7.73
C GLU A 84 -5.51 5.90 8.70
N THR A 85 -6.71 6.42 8.95
CA THR A 85 -6.94 7.52 9.90
C THR A 85 -6.53 7.10 11.31
N ILE A 86 -7.01 5.95 11.78
CA ILE A 86 -6.66 5.40 13.10
C ILE A 86 -5.14 5.23 13.25
N MET A 87 -4.47 4.65 12.26
CA MET A 87 -3.03 4.44 12.31
C MET A 87 -2.25 5.76 12.32
N ASN A 88 -2.69 6.76 11.54
CA ASN A 88 -2.08 8.09 11.55
C ASN A 88 -2.27 8.80 12.90
N GLU A 89 -3.41 8.65 13.58
CA GLU A 89 -3.60 9.17 14.94
C GLU A 89 -2.70 8.47 15.97
N LEU A 90 -2.49 7.15 15.86
CA LEU A 90 -1.52 6.44 16.69
C LEU A 90 -0.09 6.95 16.49
N ILE A 91 0.30 7.23 15.25
CA ILE A 91 1.62 7.79 14.89
C ILE A 91 1.78 9.21 15.44
N LYS A 92 0.74 10.05 15.34
CA LYS A 92 0.74 11.41 15.94
C LYS A 92 0.95 11.38 17.45
N GLY A 93 0.51 10.30 18.10
CA GLY A 93 0.62 10.10 19.54
C GLY A 93 -0.50 10.77 20.33
N PRO A 94 -0.54 10.55 21.66
CA PRO A 94 -1.59 11.07 22.52
C PRO A 94 -1.47 12.59 22.71
N SER A 95 -2.57 13.22 23.15
CA SER A 95 -2.56 14.64 23.52
C SER A 95 -1.58 14.93 24.66
N VAL A 96 -0.89 16.05 24.60
CA VAL A 96 0.14 16.48 25.58
C VAL A 96 -0.39 16.60 27.03
N LYS A 97 -1.70 16.77 27.23
CA LYS A 97 -2.31 17.00 28.54
C LYS A 97 -2.68 15.71 29.31
N GLY A 98 -2.00 14.59 29.05
CA GLY A 98 -2.33 13.29 29.64
C GLY A 98 -1.12 12.52 30.18
N GLN A 99 -1.39 11.36 30.79
CA GLN A 99 -0.38 10.41 31.29
C GLN A 99 -0.05 9.31 30.26
N LEU A 100 -0.53 9.45 29.02
CA LEU A 100 -0.31 8.48 27.96
C LEU A 100 1.00 8.77 27.23
N SER A 101 1.69 7.70 26.83
CA SER A 101 2.95 7.78 26.08
C SER A 101 2.75 7.34 24.63
N PRO A 102 3.50 7.91 23.66
CA PRO A 102 3.46 7.45 22.28
C PRO A 102 3.98 6.00 22.17
N ILE A 103 3.43 5.26 21.22
CA ILE A 103 3.83 3.86 20.93
C ILE A 103 4.84 3.75 19.79
N LEU A 104 4.96 4.80 18.97
CA LEU A 104 5.83 4.90 17.81
C LEU A 104 6.55 6.26 17.82
N PRO A 105 7.73 6.38 17.19
CA PRO A 105 8.38 7.66 16.96
C PRO A 105 7.53 8.60 16.09
N ASN A 106 7.53 9.90 16.42
CA ASN A 106 6.69 10.91 15.75
C ASN A 106 7.06 11.15 14.28
N ASP A 107 8.25 10.74 13.84
CA ASP A 107 8.74 10.79 12.47
C ASP A 107 8.42 9.53 11.65
N THR A 108 7.76 8.54 12.28
CA THR A 108 7.18 7.38 11.59
C THR A 108 6.17 7.85 10.54
N ARG A 109 6.18 7.23 9.37
CA ARG A 109 5.19 7.43 8.32
C ARG A 109 4.48 6.12 8.01
N LEU A 110 3.16 6.20 7.82
CA LEU A 110 2.40 5.12 7.20
C LEU A 110 2.68 5.13 5.69
N LEU A 111 3.36 4.09 5.19
CA LEU A 111 3.66 3.96 3.77
C LEU A 111 2.46 3.42 2.99
N THR A 112 1.86 2.35 3.51
CA THR A 112 0.64 1.77 2.95
C THR A 112 -0.21 1.14 4.04
N LEU A 113 -1.53 1.18 3.84
CA LEU A 113 -2.48 0.35 4.56
C LEU A 113 -3.48 -0.24 3.57
N SER A 114 -3.75 -1.53 3.69
CA SER A 114 -4.80 -2.18 2.90
C SER A 114 -5.47 -3.27 3.71
N ILE A 115 -6.73 -3.56 3.38
CA ILE A 115 -7.51 -4.60 4.06
C ILE A 115 -7.82 -5.70 3.06
N LYS A 116 -7.39 -6.92 3.39
CA LYS A 116 -7.64 -8.13 2.62
C LYS A 116 -7.81 -9.31 3.57
N ASP A 117 -8.80 -10.17 3.31
CA ASP A 117 -9.04 -11.39 4.09
C ASP A 117 -9.16 -11.11 5.61
N ASN A 118 -9.86 -10.02 5.96
CA ASN A 118 -10.00 -9.51 7.33
C ASN A 118 -8.68 -9.18 8.05
N ILE A 119 -7.59 -8.98 7.30
CA ILE A 119 -6.27 -8.59 7.80
C ILE A 119 -5.95 -7.19 7.31
N ALA A 120 -5.57 -6.31 8.24
CA ALA A 120 -4.98 -5.01 7.92
C ALA A 120 -3.48 -5.18 7.68
N TYR A 121 -3.02 -4.97 6.44
CA TYR A 121 -1.61 -4.97 6.08
C TYR A 121 -1.08 -3.55 6.21
N ILE A 122 -0.16 -3.34 7.13
CA ILE A 122 0.37 -2.03 7.53
C ILE A 122 1.85 -2.04 7.21
N ASN A 123 2.28 -1.14 6.33
CA ASN A 123 3.69 -0.92 6.04
C ASN A 123 4.11 0.45 6.58
N LEU A 124 5.08 0.47 7.47
CA LEU A 124 5.61 1.67 8.10
C LEU A 124 6.98 2.02 7.52
N SER A 125 7.37 3.29 7.67
CA SER A 125 8.70 3.75 7.32
C SER A 125 9.74 3.28 8.35
N LYS A 126 11.02 3.27 7.94
CA LYS A 126 12.15 2.81 8.78
C LYS A 126 12.23 3.46 10.16
N GLU A 127 11.73 4.68 10.32
CA GLU A 127 11.73 5.43 11.58
C GLU A 127 10.91 4.71 12.67
N ALA A 128 9.94 3.87 12.28
CA ALA A 128 9.24 2.99 13.21
C ALA A 128 10.16 1.94 13.86
N ASN A 129 11.27 1.57 13.20
CA ASN A 129 12.11 0.46 13.59
C ASN A 129 13.14 0.86 14.67
N ILE A 130 12.65 1.07 15.88
CA ILE A 130 13.49 1.31 17.05
C ILE A 130 13.59 0.06 17.92
N PRO A 131 14.74 -0.22 18.56
CA PRO A 131 14.85 -1.28 19.54
C PRO A 131 13.85 -1.07 20.69
N MET A 132 12.98 -2.06 20.90
CA MET A 132 11.99 -2.04 21.97
C MET A 132 12.27 -3.15 22.98
N THR A 133 11.99 -2.87 24.26
CA THR A 133 11.92 -3.93 25.27
C THR A 133 10.67 -4.78 25.03
N PHE A 134 10.65 -6.01 25.51
CA PHE A 134 9.47 -6.90 25.43
C PHE A 134 8.16 -6.20 25.80
N SER A 135 8.14 -5.47 26.93
CA SER A 135 6.95 -4.75 27.40
C SER A 135 6.52 -3.60 26.47
N LYS A 136 7.49 -2.82 25.96
CA LYS A 136 7.20 -1.73 25.02
C LYS A 136 6.71 -2.26 23.67
N GLU A 137 7.35 -3.30 23.16
CA GLU A 137 6.97 -3.93 21.88
C GLU A 137 5.58 -4.55 21.99
N LYS A 138 5.29 -5.28 23.08
CA LYS A 138 3.95 -5.84 23.35
C LYS A 138 2.90 -4.74 23.41
N THR A 139 3.20 -3.64 24.10
CA THR A 139 2.28 -2.50 24.23
C THR A 139 2.03 -1.85 22.87
N CYS A 140 3.06 -1.68 22.04
CA CYS A 140 2.95 -1.15 20.69
C CYS A 140 2.04 -2.03 19.81
N ILE A 141 2.34 -3.33 19.72
CA ILE A 141 1.56 -4.29 18.92
C ILE A 141 0.11 -4.34 19.42
N LYS A 142 -0.11 -4.46 20.75
CA LYS A 142 -1.45 -4.50 21.35
C LYS A 142 -2.24 -3.23 21.06
N SER A 143 -1.61 -2.05 21.12
CA SER A 143 -2.26 -0.78 20.83
C SER A 143 -2.70 -0.69 19.37
N ILE A 144 -1.86 -1.14 18.43
CA ILE A 144 -2.21 -1.19 17.00
C ILE A 144 -3.36 -2.18 16.77
N VAL A 145 -3.27 -3.40 17.31
CA VAL A 145 -4.31 -4.43 17.18
C VAL A 145 -5.65 -3.93 17.70
N LEU A 146 -5.70 -3.46 18.95
CA LEU A 146 -6.95 -3.00 19.57
C LEU A 146 -7.55 -1.82 18.80
N SER A 147 -6.72 -0.90 18.30
CA SER A 147 -7.22 0.28 17.60
C SER A 147 -7.80 -0.09 16.23
N LEU A 148 -7.10 -0.90 15.43
CA LEU A 148 -7.53 -1.23 14.07
C LEU A 148 -8.68 -2.23 14.04
N THR A 149 -8.77 -3.12 15.02
CA THR A 149 -9.89 -4.08 15.14
C THR A 149 -11.20 -3.45 15.65
N GLN A 150 -11.26 -2.12 15.77
CA GLN A 150 -12.52 -1.37 15.86
C GLN A 150 -13.22 -1.25 14.50
N VAL A 151 -12.45 -1.35 13.40
CA VAL A 151 -13.00 -1.45 12.06
C VAL A 151 -13.57 -2.85 11.89
N SER A 152 -14.88 -2.97 11.69
CA SER A 152 -15.61 -4.25 11.75
C SER A 152 -15.11 -5.33 10.78
N THR A 153 -14.46 -4.93 9.68
CA THR A 153 -13.89 -5.86 8.70
C THR A 153 -12.48 -6.32 9.05
N ILE A 154 -11.85 -5.82 10.12
CA ILE A 154 -10.47 -6.13 10.53
C ILE A 154 -10.47 -7.01 11.79
N ASN A 155 -9.96 -8.24 11.65
CA ASN A 155 -9.79 -9.18 12.75
C ASN A 155 -8.32 -9.29 13.21
N LYS A 156 -7.38 -9.10 12.29
CA LYS A 156 -5.94 -9.23 12.52
C LYS A 156 -5.17 -8.10 11.84
N VAL A 157 -3.93 -7.89 12.27
CA VAL A 157 -3.01 -6.94 11.66
C VAL A 157 -1.73 -7.65 11.23
N LYS A 158 -1.15 -7.19 10.13
CA LYS A 158 0.15 -7.62 9.63
C LYS A 158 1.03 -6.39 9.50
N ILE A 159 2.05 -6.30 10.35
CA ILE A 159 2.93 -5.13 10.44
C ILE A 159 4.22 -5.43 9.68
N SER A 160 4.66 -4.50 8.85
CA SER A 160 5.96 -4.49 8.21
C SER A 160 6.58 -3.10 8.27
N ILE A 161 7.90 -3.04 8.16
CA ILE A 161 8.69 -1.83 8.03
C ILE A 161 9.51 -1.92 6.76
N GLU A 162 9.31 -0.99 5.84
CA GLU A 162 9.89 -1.01 4.49
C GLU A 162 9.71 -2.38 3.80
N ASN A 163 8.50 -2.93 3.89
CA ASN A 163 8.11 -4.26 3.38
C ASN A 163 8.77 -5.46 4.06
N THR A 164 9.51 -5.26 5.16
CA THR A 164 10.13 -6.34 5.95
C THR A 164 9.38 -6.54 7.27
N ASP A 165 9.13 -7.79 7.65
CA ASP A 165 8.41 -8.20 8.85
C ASP A 165 9.26 -9.04 9.82
N ILE A 166 10.55 -9.17 9.50
CA ILE A 166 11.56 -9.91 10.27
C ILE A 166 12.51 -8.90 10.93
N ASN A 167 12.94 -9.18 12.16
CA ASN A 167 13.88 -8.35 12.91
C ASN A 167 13.45 -6.87 13.00
N ILE A 168 12.14 -6.65 13.13
CA ILE A 168 11.58 -5.32 13.37
C ILE A 168 11.34 -5.10 14.88
N PHE A 169 11.31 -3.82 15.27
CA PHE A 169 11.27 -3.36 16.65
C PHE A 169 12.42 -3.93 17.49
N GLY A 170 12.13 -4.78 18.48
CA GLY A 170 13.12 -5.48 19.29
C GLY A 170 13.25 -6.97 18.95
N ASN A 171 12.54 -7.47 17.94
CA ASN A 171 12.44 -8.89 17.60
C ASN A 171 12.02 -9.78 18.79
N ASN A 172 11.21 -9.23 19.71
CA ASN A 172 10.70 -9.99 20.85
C ASN A 172 9.46 -10.83 20.48
N PHE A 173 8.81 -10.51 19.35
CA PHE A 173 7.62 -11.21 18.85
C PHE A 173 7.78 -11.65 17.40
N ASP A 174 7.23 -12.83 17.08
CA ASP A 174 7.14 -13.31 15.69
C ASP A 174 6.05 -12.52 14.94
N LEU A 175 6.47 -11.48 14.23
CA LEU A 175 5.62 -10.67 13.37
C LEU A 175 5.58 -11.18 11.91
N SER A 176 6.17 -12.36 11.62
CA SER A 176 6.07 -13.01 10.31
C SER A 176 4.64 -13.49 10.00
N LYS A 177 3.76 -13.53 11.00
CA LYS A 177 2.34 -13.88 10.83
C LYS A 177 1.42 -12.75 11.28
N PRO A 178 0.19 -12.66 10.74
CA PRO A 178 -0.81 -11.72 11.23
C PRO A 178 -1.18 -11.98 12.69
N VAL A 179 -1.32 -10.91 13.47
CA VAL A 179 -1.58 -10.93 14.91
C VAL A 179 -2.97 -10.36 15.19
N GLY A 180 -3.78 -11.08 15.97
CA GLY A 180 -5.12 -10.67 16.43
C GLY A 180 -5.18 -10.36 17.93
N LYS A 181 -6.39 -10.07 18.42
CA LYS A 181 -6.65 -9.75 19.84
C LYS A 181 -6.23 -10.87 20.78
N GLU A 182 -6.59 -12.11 20.46
CA GLU A 182 -6.26 -13.28 21.28
C GLU A 182 -4.75 -13.52 21.34
N ASP A 183 -4.05 -13.30 20.22
CA ASP A 183 -2.61 -13.46 20.14
C ASP A 183 -1.89 -12.49 21.11
N VAL A 184 -2.30 -11.21 21.15
CA VAL A 184 -1.66 -10.20 22.03
C VAL A 184 -2.01 -10.36 23.51
N GLU A 185 -3.13 -10.98 23.84
CA GLU A 185 -3.56 -11.24 25.22
C GLU A 185 -2.84 -12.43 25.84
N ASN A 186 -2.61 -13.49 25.05
CA ASN A 186 -2.01 -14.75 25.53
C ASN A 186 -0.49 -14.74 25.59
N ILE A 187 0.17 -13.69 25.09
CA ILE A 187 1.62 -13.52 25.19
C ILE A 187 2.05 -13.40 26.66
N LYS A 188 2.80 -14.37 27.17
CA LYS A 188 3.46 -14.30 28.48
C LYS A 188 4.95 -13.97 28.30
N GLN A 189 5.51 -13.23 29.24
CA GLN A 189 6.95 -13.05 29.34
C GLN A 189 7.51 -14.38 29.87
N ASN A 190 8.36 -15.04 29.08
CA ASN A 190 9.14 -16.18 29.56
C ASN A 190 10.29 -15.69 30.44
#